data_AF-A0A7W0MZE1-F1
#
_entry.id   AF-A0A7W0MZE1-F1
#
_cell.length_a   1.000
_cell.length_b   1.000
_cell.length_c   1.000
_cell.angle_alpha   90.00
_cell.angle_beta   90.00
_cell.angle_gamma   90.00
#
_symmetry.space_group_name_H-M   'P 1'
#
loop_
_entity.id
_entity.type
_entity.pdbx_description
1 polymer ?
#
loop_
_entity_poly.entity_id
_entity_poly.type
_entity_poly.pdbx_seq_one_letter_code
_entity_poly.pdbx_strand_id
1 'polypeptide(L)'
;LGRHLTPLPRPTEDAELVEAGRYAVVRHPIYGGLVLLSTGVSLLSTRPHALASSAALAVFLRLKAGHEEKLLLERFPAYAAYRRRTPHLLLPALL
;
A
#
# COMPACT_ATOMS: atom_id res chain seq x y z
N LEU A 1 -11.09 -3.39 -4.84
CA LEU A 1 -10.15 -4.52 -5.00
C LEU A 1 -10.57 -5.49 -6.13
N GLY A 2 -11.47 -5.15 -7.07
CA GLY A 2 -12.00 -6.10 -8.06
C GLY A 2 -11.01 -6.51 -9.17
N ARG A 3 -11.48 -6.57 -10.42
CA ARG A 3 -10.77 -7.07 -11.63
C ARG A 3 -9.41 -6.42 -11.97
N HIS A 4 -8.95 -5.44 -11.19
CA HIS A 4 -7.70 -4.69 -11.39
C HIS A 4 -6.62 -5.04 -10.36
N LEU A 5 -6.85 -6.04 -9.51
CA LEU A 5 -5.77 -6.59 -8.67
C LEU A 5 -4.78 -7.31 -9.57
N THR A 6 -3.61 -6.71 -9.72
CA THR A 6 -2.49 -7.37 -10.37
C THR A 6 -1.32 -7.44 -9.40
N PRO A 7 -0.56 -8.54 -9.36
CA PRO A 7 0.67 -8.62 -8.59
C PRO A 7 1.77 -7.71 -9.19
N LEU A 8 1.58 -7.22 -10.42
CA LEU A 8 2.49 -6.34 -11.12
C LEU A 8 2.21 -4.87 -10.75
N PRO A 9 3.26 -4.03 -10.65
CA PRO A 9 3.11 -2.63 -10.26
C PRO A 9 2.53 -1.75 -11.38
N ARG A 10 2.42 -2.26 -12.62
CA ARG A 10 1.91 -1.51 -13.76
C ARG A 10 0.38 -1.56 -13.81
N PRO A 11 -0.30 -0.41 -13.96
CA PRO A 11 -1.72 -0.40 -14.28
C PRO A 11 -1.97 -1.17 -15.58
N THR A 12 -3.00 -2.02 -15.62
CA THR A 12 -3.49 -2.59 -16.87
C THR A 12 -4.04 -1.49 -17.78
N GLU A 13 -4.19 -1.76 -19.07
CA GLU A 13 -4.68 -0.75 -20.02
C GLU A 13 -6.06 -0.22 -19.61
N ASP A 14 -6.92 -1.09 -19.09
CA ASP A 14 -8.27 -0.77 -18.57
C ASP A 14 -8.28 -0.37 -17.09
N ALA A 15 -7.14 -0.06 -16.48
CA ALA A 15 -7.11 0.33 -15.07
C ALA A 15 -7.84 1.66 -14.86
N GLU A 16 -8.71 1.69 -13.86
CA GLU A 16 -9.37 2.92 -13.38
C GLU A 16 -8.74 3.39 -12.07
N LEU A 17 -8.68 4.71 -11.89
CA LEU A 17 -8.24 5.29 -10.64
C LEU A 17 -9.37 5.20 -9.60
N VAL A 18 -9.18 4.36 -8.59
CA VAL A 18 -10.15 4.18 -7.49
C VAL A 18 -9.72 4.97 -6.27
N GLU A 19 -10.52 5.97 -5.89
CA GLU A 19 -10.23 6.87 -4.77
C GLU A 19 -11.26 6.78 -3.64
N ALA A 20 -12.33 6.00 -3.82
CA ALA A 20 -13.45 5.92 -2.88
C ALA A 20 -13.27 4.84 -1.80
N GLY A 21 -14.05 4.96 -0.71
CA GLY A 21 -14.07 3.98 0.38
C GLY A 21 -12.74 3.94 1.13
N ARG A 22 -12.14 2.74 1.30
CA ARG A 22 -10.87 2.57 2.03
C ARG A 22 -9.70 3.34 1.38
N TYR A 23 -9.77 3.54 0.07
CA TYR A 23 -8.79 4.32 -0.70
C TYR A 23 -8.85 5.82 -0.39
N ALA A 24 -9.99 6.33 0.11
CA ALA A 24 -10.07 7.73 0.54
C ALA A 24 -9.25 8.00 1.81
N VAL A 25 -8.97 6.95 2.61
CA VAL A 25 -8.28 7.04 3.90
C VAL A 25 -6.81 6.68 3.78
N VAL A 26 -6.47 5.62 3.05
CA VAL A 26 -5.10 5.15 2.83
C VAL A 26 -4.91 4.75 1.37
N ARG A 27 -3.76 5.07 0.77
CA ARG A 27 -3.52 4.81 -0.65
C ARG A 27 -3.30 3.33 -0.97
N HIS A 28 -2.68 2.57 -0.05
CA HIS A 28 -2.42 1.13 -0.21
C HIS A 28 -2.99 0.31 0.97
N PRO A 29 -4.34 0.18 1.09
CA PRO A 29 -4.98 -0.52 2.20
C PRO A 29 -4.57 -2.00 2.33
N ILE A 30 -4.28 -2.67 1.21
CA ILE A 30 -3.80 -4.06 1.21
C ILE A 30 -2.45 -4.17 1.90
N TYR A 31 -1.52 -3.25 1.60
CA TYR A 31 -0.20 -3.28 2.20
C TYR A 31 -0.27 -2.98 3.69
N GLY A 32 -1.13 -2.04 4.10
CA GLY A 32 -1.46 -1.83 5.51
C GLY A 32 -1.95 -3.10 6.20
N GLY A 33 -2.91 -3.80 5.59
CA GLY A 33 -3.41 -5.08 6.11
C GLY A 33 -2.34 -6.16 6.22
N LEU A 34 -1.45 -6.26 5.22
CA LEU A 34 -0.36 -7.25 5.20
C LEU A 34 0.69 -6.95 6.29
N VAL A 35 1.04 -5.68 6.49
CA VAL A 35 1.91 -5.25 7.59
C VAL A 35 1.27 -5.57 8.93
N LEU A 36 0.00 -5.20 9.14
CA LEU A 36 -0.71 -5.48 10.39
C LEU A 36 -0.81 -6.97 10.71
N LEU A 37 -1.15 -7.79 9.71
CA LEU A 37 -1.22 -9.24 9.87
C LEU A 37 0.15 -9.82 10.22
N SER A 38 1.19 -9.43 9.48
CA SER A 38 2.55 -9.90 9.75
C SER A 38 3.01 -9.50 11.15
N THR A 39 2.80 -8.24 11.55
CA THR A 39 3.15 -7.77 12.89
C THR A 39 2.37 -8.51 13.98
N GLY A 40 1.07 -8.73 13.79
CA GLY A 40 0.24 -9.49 14.74
C GLY A 40 0.74 -10.92 14.94
N VAL A 41 1.04 -11.64 13.84
CA VAL A 41 1.63 -12.99 13.89
C VAL A 41 3.00 -12.97 14.58
N SER A 42 3.84 -12.00 14.26
CA SER A 42 5.17 -11.87 14.86
C SER A 42 5.11 -11.64 16.38
N LEU A 43 4.18 -10.80 16.84
CA LEU A 43 3.94 -10.56 18.27
C LEU A 43 3.48 -11.83 19.00
N LEU A 44 2.59 -12.61 18.39
CA LEU A 44 2.14 -13.90 18.95
C LEU A 44 3.25 -14.96 18.99
N SER A 45 4.22 -14.89 18.08
CA SER A 45 5.29 -15.89 17.95
C SER A 45 6.40 -15.80 19.02
N THR A 46 6.44 -14.71 19.80
CA THR A 46 7.45 -14.33 20.81
C THR A 46 8.92 -14.45 20.34
N ARG A 47 9.14 -14.47 19.02
CA ARG A 47 10.47 -14.59 18.41
C ARG A 47 10.95 -13.22 17.93
N PRO A 48 12.11 -12.72 18.40
CA PRO A 48 12.59 -11.39 18.03
C PRO A 48 12.86 -11.26 16.52
N HIS A 49 13.28 -12.34 15.86
CA HIS A 49 13.49 -12.34 14.42
C HIS A 49 12.18 -12.19 13.61
N ALA A 50 11.04 -12.63 14.15
CA ALA A 50 9.75 -12.47 13.46
C ALA A 50 9.38 -10.98 13.34
N LEU A 51 9.60 -10.19 14.40
CA LEU A 51 9.42 -8.75 14.36
C LEU A 51 10.36 -8.07 13.37
N ALA A 52 11.62 -8.51 13.28
CA ALA A 52 12.56 -8.02 12.28
C ALA A 52 12.07 -8.33 10.86
N SER A 53 11.52 -9.52 10.60
CA SER A 53 10.91 -9.87 9.32
C SER A 53 9.69 -9.01 8.99
N SER A 54 8.82 -8.72 9.96
CA SER A 54 7.68 -7.80 9.76
C SER A 54 8.13 -6.38 9.46
N ALA A 55 9.18 -5.89 10.13
CA ALA A 55 9.76 -4.58 9.83
C ALA A 55 10.36 -4.53 8.41
N ALA A 56 11.10 -5.57 8.02
CA ALA A 56 11.64 -5.69 6.67
C ALA A 56 10.53 -5.72 5.61
N LEU A 57 9.43 -6.43 5.88
CA LEU A 57 8.25 -6.46 5.02
C LEU A 57 7.60 -5.07 4.89
N ALA A 58 7.47 -4.33 5.99
CA ALA A 58 6.92 -2.98 5.98
C ALA A 58 7.78 -2.01 5.12
N VAL A 59 9.11 -2.09 5.25
CA VAL A 59 10.04 -1.32 4.42
C VAL A 59 9.92 -1.69 2.95
N PHE A 60 9.91 -3.00 2.65
CA PHE A 60 9.76 -3.49 1.28
C PHE A 60 8.47 -2.99 0.63
N LEU A 61 7.33 -3.09 1.33
CA LEU A 61 6.04 -2.63 0.82
C LEU A 61 5.99 -1.11 0.65
N ARG A 62 6.66 -0.34 1.53
CA ARG A 62 6.79 1.12 1.36
C ARG A 62 7.55 1.49 0.10
N LEU A 63 8.67 0.79 -0.18
CA LEU A 63 9.44 1.00 -1.40
C LEU A 63 8.65 0.61 -2.65
N LYS A 64 7.98 -0.55 -2.60
CA LYS A 64 7.09 -1.02 -3.68
C LYS A 64 5.96 -0.03 -3.96
N ALA A 65 5.30 0.47 -2.92
CA ALA A 65 4.25 1.49 -3.04
C ALA A 65 4.78 2.75 -3.72
N GLY A 66 5.96 3.25 -3.30
CA GLY A 66 6.57 4.42 -3.93
C GLY A 66 6.88 4.24 -5.42
N HIS A 67 7.22 3.02 -5.86
CA HIS A 67 7.38 2.71 -7.28
C HIS A 67 6.03 2.69 -8.02
N GLU A 68 5.00 2.10 -7.43
CA GLU A 68 3.64 2.11 -7.97
C GLU A 68 3.08 3.52 -8.11
N GLU A 69 3.31 4.40 -7.12
CA GLU A 69 2.86 5.79 -7.19
C GLU A 69 3.47 6.56 -8.36
N LYS A 70 4.73 6.25 -8.74
CA LYS A 70 5.36 6.87 -9.91
C LYS A 70 4.65 6.45 -11.20
N LEU A 71 4.39 5.15 -11.35
CA LEU A 71 3.66 4.62 -12.50
C LEU A 71 2.21 5.15 -12.56
N LEU A 72 1.58 5.33 -11.40
CA LEU A 72 0.24 5.93 -11.30
C LEU A 72 0.24 7.41 -11.66
N LEU A 73 1.28 8.18 -11.29
CA LEU A 73 1.44 9.57 -11.73
C LEU A 73 1.65 9.69 -13.24
N GLU A 74 2.38 8.75 -13.85
CA GLU A 74 2.58 8.69 -15.30
C GLU A 74 1.28 8.38 -16.04
N ARG A 75 0.45 7.47 -15.50
CA ARG A 75 -0.80 7.04 -16.14
C ARG A 75 -1.99 7.96 -15.87
N PHE A 76 -2.11 8.48 -14.66
CA PHE A 76 -3.29 9.20 -14.19
C PHE A 76 -2.91 10.60 -13.68
N PRO A 77 -3.10 11.66 -14.47
CA PRO A 77 -2.84 13.04 -14.04
C PRO A 77 -3.61 13.43 -12.75
N ALA A 78 -4.81 12.87 -12.55
CA ALA A 78 -5.62 13.06 -11.35
C ALA A 78 -4.98 12.50 -10.06
N TYR A 79 -4.02 11.57 -10.18
CA TYR A 79 -3.38 10.92 -9.04
C TYR A 79 -2.64 11.92 -8.13
N ALA A 80 -2.10 13.01 -8.69
CA ALA A 80 -1.46 14.06 -7.88
C ALA A 80 -2.45 14.75 -6.93
N ALA A 81 -3.70 14.97 -7.36
CA ALA A 81 -4.74 15.53 -6.51
C ALA A 81 -5.21 14.51 -5.47
N TYR A 82 -5.34 13.24 -5.85
CA TYR A 82 -5.64 12.14 -4.94
C TYR A 82 -4.61 12.02 -3.81
N ARG A 83 -3.31 11.98 -4.13
CA ARG A 83 -2.23 11.88 -3.13
C ARG A 83 -2.26 12.99 -2.09
N ARG A 84 -2.66 14.20 -2.49
CA ARG A 84 -2.82 15.35 -1.59
C ARG A 84 -4.03 15.20 -0.65
N ARG A 85 -5.13 14.63 -1.13
CA ARG A 85 -6.33 14.39 -0.32
C ARG A 85 -6.16 13.25 0.67
N THR A 86 -5.39 12.23 0.28
CA THR A 86 -5.19 11.03 1.09
C THR A 86 -3.70 10.90 1.40
N PRO A 87 -3.18 11.55 2.46
CA PRO A 87 -1.74 11.60 2.75
C PRO A 87 -1.17 10.27 3.25
N HIS A 88 -1.99 9.41 3.85
CA HIS A 88 -1.55 8.15 4.43
C HIS A 88 -1.23 7.09 3.36
N LEU A 89 -0.01 6.55 3.39
CA LEU A 89 0.42 5.56 2.41
C LEU A 89 -0.08 4.15 2.75
N LEU A 90 0.18 3.66 3.97
CA LEU A 90 -0.06 2.27 4.37
C LEU A 90 -1.05 2.15 5.53
N LEU A 91 -0.89 2.96 6.58
CA LEU A 91 -1.72 2.95 7.79
C LEU A 91 -2.05 4.39 8.21
N PRO A 92 -3.20 4.66 8.84
CA PRO A 92 -3.59 6.00 9.30
C PRO A 92 -2.69 6.63 10.38
N ALA A 93 -1.60 5.98 10.79
CA ALA A 93 -0.69 6.43 11.84
C ALA A 93 0.81 6.37 11.46
N LEU A 94 1.13 5.87 10.26
CA LEU A 94 2.50 5.90 9.71
C LEU A 94 2.49 6.81 8.48
N LEU A 95 3.19 7.95 8.59
CA LEU A 95 3.36 8.99 7.57
C LEU A 95 3.63 8.41 6.17
#